data_AF-A0A952I6P9-F1
#
_entry.id   AF-A0A952I6P9-F1
#
_cell.length_a   1.000
_cell.length_b   1.000
_cell.length_c   1.000
_cell.angle_alpha   90.00
_cell.angle_beta   90.00
_cell.angle_gamma   90.00
#
_symmetry.space_group_name_H-M   'P 1'
#
loop_
_entity.id
_entity.type
_entity.pdbx_description
1 polymer ?
#
loop_
_entity_poly.entity_id
_entity_poly.type
_entity_poly.pdbx_seq_one_letter_code
_entity_poly.pdbx_strand_id
1 'polypeptide(L)'
;MICVGAYDNERLIGSIFFTRLWFKKPIQVFMLAPVAVSTGHQGKGIGQEIINFGLNQLKKRSVDIAVTYGDPSFYSKVGFRELSEDVIPAPQKLSMPFGWLGLSLNGKPMPTINERPVCVKAFNDPVYW
;
A
#
# COMPACT_ATOMS: atom_id res chain seq x y z
N MET A 1 -6.72 -1.99 10.58
CA MET A 1 -7.00 -2.24 9.16
C MET A 1 -7.98 -1.20 8.68
N ILE A 2 -7.82 -0.71 7.46
CA ILE A 2 -8.78 0.18 6.79
C ILE A 2 -9.17 -0.48 5.48
N CYS A 3 -10.45 -0.47 5.15
CA CYS A 3 -10.99 -0.97 3.89
C CYS A 3 -11.76 0.16 3.20
N VAL A 4 -11.61 0.28 1.90
CA VAL A 4 -12.34 1.25 1.07
C VAL A 4 -12.96 0.50 -0.08
N GLY A 5 -14.26 0.70 -0.31
CA GLY A 5 -15.00 0.12 -1.42
C GLY A 5 -15.45 1.19 -2.41
N ALA A 6 -15.43 0.87 -3.71
CA ALA A 6 -16.17 1.59 -4.74
C ALA A 6 -17.48 0.87 -5.05
N TYR A 7 -18.55 1.63 -5.18
CA TYR A 7 -19.89 1.12 -5.45
C TYR A 7 -20.44 1.76 -6.73
N ASP A 8 -21.10 0.95 -7.55
CA ASP A 8 -21.91 1.39 -8.69
C ASP A 8 -23.29 0.74 -8.54
N ASN A 9 -24.34 1.56 -8.48
CA ASN A 9 -25.71 1.14 -8.19
C ASN A 9 -25.79 0.17 -6.99
N GLU A 10 -25.20 0.57 -5.85
CA GLU A 10 -25.13 -0.21 -4.58
C GLU A 10 -24.34 -1.53 -4.67
N ARG A 11 -23.79 -1.88 -5.82
CA ARG A 11 -22.93 -3.05 -5.99
C ARG A 11 -21.47 -2.69 -5.75
N LEU A 12 -20.79 -3.46 -4.91
CA LEU A 12 -19.34 -3.35 -4.73
C LEU A 12 -18.63 -3.74 -6.04
N ILE A 13 -17.93 -2.79 -6.65
CA ILE A 13 -17.20 -2.97 -7.92
C ILE A 13 -15.68 -2.87 -7.75
N GLY A 14 -15.19 -2.45 -6.60
CA GLY A 14 -13.77 -2.47 -6.28
C GLY A 14 -13.53 -2.32 -4.79
N SER A 15 -12.40 -2.84 -4.31
CA SER A 15 -12.02 -2.73 -2.90
C SER A 15 -10.51 -2.70 -2.75
N ILE A 16 -10.07 -1.95 -1.74
CA ILE A 16 -8.68 -1.92 -1.30
C ILE A 16 -8.59 -2.06 0.20
N PHE A 17 -7.47 -2.62 0.65
CA PHE A 17 -7.15 -2.74 2.07
C PHE A 17 -5.84 -2.05 2.39
N PHE A 18 -5.81 -1.37 3.53
CA PHE A 18 -4.60 -0.93 4.20
C PHE A 18 -4.44 -1.67 5.52
N THR A 19 -3.33 -2.39 5.64
CA THR A 19 -2.94 -3.09 6.88
C THR A 19 -1.68 -2.47 7.46
N ARG A 20 -1.53 -2.51 8.78
CA ARG A 20 -0.40 -1.85 9.44
C ARG A 20 0.86 -2.71 9.29
N LEU A 21 2.00 -2.06 9.12
CA LEU A 21 3.32 -2.63 9.34
C LEU A 21 3.86 -2.09 10.67
N TRP A 22 4.28 -2.99 11.55
CA TRP A 22 4.77 -2.64 12.88
C TRP A 22 6.29 -2.66 12.91
N PHE A 23 6.86 -1.56 13.39
CA PHE A 23 8.29 -1.39 13.68
C PHE A 23 8.45 -1.12 15.18
N LYS A 24 9.67 -1.27 15.73
CA LYS A 24 9.95 -0.81 17.11
C LYS A 24 9.94 0.71 17.21
N LYS A 25 10.28 1.41 16.13
CA LYS A 25 10.18 2.87 16.05
C LYS A 25 8.70 3.30 16.04
N PRO A 26 8.33 4.41 16.70
CA PRO A 26 6.95 4.92 16.73
C PRO A 26 6.59 5.63 15.42
N ILE A 27 6.50 4.87 14.33
CA ILE A 27 6.13 5.35 13.00
C ILE A 27 4.87 4.64 12.49
N GLN A 28 4.00 5.37 11.79
CA GLN A 28 2.77 4.83 11.20
C GLN A 28 3.00 4.46 9.73
N VAL A 29 3.19 3.18 9.46
CA VAL A 29 3.35 2.65 8.11
C VAL A 29 2.22 1.68 7.79
N PHE A 30 1.58 1.86 6.64
CA PHE A 30 0.51 0.98 6.17
C PHE A 30 0.82 0.41 4.79
N MET A 31 0.58 -0.88 4.62
CA MET A 31 0.68 -1.57 3.35
C MET A 31 -0.68 -1.60 2.65
N LEU A 32 -0.71 -1.12 1.41
CA LEU A 32 -1.82 -1.25 0.47
C LEU A 32 -1.79 -2.64 -0.17
N ALA A 33 -2.62 -3.55 0.31
CA ALA A 33 -2.87 -4.84 -0.32
C ALA A 33 -4.06 -5.55 0.34
N PRO A 34 -4.91 -6.26 -0.42
CA PRO A 34 -4.96 -6.29 -1.89
C PRO A 34 -5.64 -5.03 -2.47
N VAL A 35 -5.50 -4.87 -3.79
CA VAL A 35 -6.30 -3.96 -4.61
C VAL A 35 -7.05 -4.79 -5.64
N ALA A 36 -8.37 -4.65 -5.72
CA ALA A 36 -9.18 -5.37 -6.69
C ALA A 36 -10.27 -4.47 -7.28
N VAL A 37 -10.48 -4.59 -8.59
CA VAL A 37 -11.59 -3.99 -9.32
C VAL A 37 -12.24 -5.09 -10.14
N SER A 38 -13.58 -5.15 -10.11
CA SER A 38 -14.39 -6.08 -10.91
C SER A 38 -13.98 -6.02 -12.38
N THR A 39 -13.83 -7.18 -13.03
CA THR A 39 -13.31 -7.29 -14.41
C THR A 39 -14.01 -6.36 -15.40
N GLY A 40 -15.35 -6.27 -15.36
CA GLY A 40 -16.13 -5.36 -16.24
C GLY A 40 -15.95 -3.85 -15.96
N HIS A 41 -15.20 -3.52 -14.91
CA HIS A 41 -14.95 -2.15 -14.44
C HIS A 41 -13.46 -1.78 -14.46
N GLN A 42 -12.58 -2.71 -14.85
CA GLN A 42 -11.17 -2.43 -15.04
C GLN A 42 -10.92 -1.50 -16.24
N GLY A 43 -9.79 -0.79 -16.25
CA GLY A 43 -9.43 0.15 -17.32
C GLY A 43 -10.19 1.48 -17.30
N LYS A 44 -11.12 1.68 -16.35
CA LYS A 44 -11.95 2.89 -16.23
C LYS A 44 -11.46 3.89 -15.17
N GLY A 45 -10.24 3.73 -14.65
CA GLY A 45 -9.66 4.62 -13.62
C GLY A 45 -10.10 4.36 -12.17
N ILE A 46 -11.08 3.48 -11.94
CA ILE A 46 -11.63 3.16 -10.61
C ILE A 46 -10.55 2.75 -9.61
N GLY A 47 -9.57 1.93 -10.04
CA GLY A 47 -8.47 1.49 -9.17
C GLY A 47 -7.64 2.66 -8.64
N GLN A 48 -7.31 3.62 -9.50
CA GLN A 48 -6.57 4.82 -9.08
C GLN A 48 -7.41 5.71 -8.15
N GLU A 49 -8.71 5.85 -8.43
CA GLU A 49 -9.61 6.67 -7.63
C GLU A 49 -9.78 6.15 -6.20
N ILE A 50 -10.05 4.85 -6.03
CA ILE A 50 -10.19 4.25 -4.69
C ILE A 50 -8.87 4.29 -3.91
N ILE A 51 -7.72 4.12 -4.57
CA ILE A 51 -6.41 4.25 -3.92
C ILE A 51 -6.21 5.68 -3.44
N ASN A 52 -6.43 6.70 -4.29
CA ASN A 52 -6.30 8.10 -3.91
C ASN A 52 -7.24 8.47 -2.75
N PHE A 53 -8.49 8.00 -2.78
CA PHE A 53 -9.42 8.18 -1.67
C PHE A 53 -8.86 7.56 -0.38
N GLY A 54 -8.40 6.32 -0.43
CA GLY A 54 -7.82 5.61 0.70
C GLY A 54 -6.57 6.28 1.27
N LEU A 55 -5.65 6.72 0.42
CA LEU A 55 -4.45 7.48 0.82
C LEU A 55 -4.84 8.80 1.53
N ASN A 56 -5.86 9.50 1.05
CA ASN A 56 -6.37 10.69 1.72
C ASN A 56 -6.98 10.39 3.09
N GLN A 57 -7.62 9.23 3.27
CA GLN A 57 -8.08 8.79 4.60
C GLN A 57 -6.89 8.45 5.53
N LEU A 58 -5.81 7.86 5.02
CA LEU A 58 -4.60 7.62 5.79
C LEU A 58 -3.94 8.93 6.25
N LYS A 59 -3.84 9.93 5.35
CA LYS A 59 -3.33 11.27 5.69
C LYS A 59 -4.11 11.92 6.83
N LYS A 60 -5.45 11.88 6.79
CA LYS A 60 -6.33 12.40 7.86
C LYS A 60 -6.11 11.69 9.21
N ARG A 61 -5.59 10.46 9.19
CA ARG A 61 -5.28 9.66 10.38
C ARG A 61 -3.82 9.80 10.82
N SER A 62 -3.08 10.78 10.30
CA SER A 62 -1.67 11.01 10.61
C SER A 62 -0.79 9.79 10.35
N VAL A 63 -1.11 9.01 9.30
CA VAL A 63 -0.20 7.95 8.82
C VAL A 63 0.98 8.60 8.11
N ASP A 64 2.19 8.13 8.38
CA ASP A 64 3.42 8.71 7.84
C ASP A 64 3.70 8.21 6.43
N ILE A 65 3.53 6.91 6.20
CA ILE A 65 3.99 6.23 4.99
C ILE A 65 2.95 5.19 4.56
N ALA A 66 2.68 5.15 3.25
CA ALA A 66 2.06 4.02 2.59
C ALA A 66 3.10 3.24 1.81
N VAL A 67 3.04 1.92 1.85
CA VAL A 67 3.84 1.02 1.00
C VAL A 67 2.91 0.10 0.21
N THR A 68 3.40 -0.45 -0.90
CA THR A 68 2.70 -1.47 -1.68
C THR A 68 3.71 -2.40 -2.33
N TYR A 69 3.24 -3.58 -2.71
CA TYR A 69 4.02 -4.54 -3.46
C TYR A 69 3.31 -4.91 -4.78
N GLY A 70 3.88 -4.52 -5.92
CA GLY A 70 3.32 -4.80 -7.24
C GLY A 70 3.88 -3.91 -8.35
N ASP A 71 3.13 -3.77 -9.44
CA ASP A 71 3.62 -3.13 -10.69
C ASP A 71 3.90 -1.61 -10.53
N PRO A 72 5.17 -1.16 -10.68
CA PRO A 72 5.53 0.26 -10.62
C PRO A 72 4.79 1.12 -11.67
N SER A 73 4.48 0.57 -12.84
CA SER A 73 3.77 1.30 -13.91
C SER A 73 2.33 1.65 -13.52
N PHE A 74 1.73 0.84 -12.66
CA PHE A 74 0.39 1.05 -12.13
C PHE A 74 0.40 2.03 -10.96
N TYR A 75 1.25 1.78 -9.94
CA TYR A 75 1.22 2.53 -8.69
C TYR A 75 1.92 3.90 -8.76
N SER A 76 2.84 4.11 -9.71
CA SER A 76 3.42 5.44 -9.95
C SER A 76 2.39 6.50 -10.33
N LYS A 77 1.28 6.10 -10.96
CA LYS A 77 0.15 6.98 -11.32
C LYS A 77 -0.54 7.60 -10.11
N VAL A 78 -0.36 7.03 -8.91
CA VAL A 78 -0.91 7.56 -7.64
C VAL A 78 0.20 7.96 -6.66
N GLY A 79 1.42 8.16 -7.17
CA GLY A 79 2.52 8.80 -6.45
C GLY A 79 3.49 7.84 -5.76
N PHE A 80 3.25 6.52 -5.75
CA PHE A 80 4.24 5.57 -5.24
C PHE A 80 5.49 5.57 -6.10
N ARG A 81 6.63 5.32 -5.46
CA ARG A 81 7.94 5.20 -6.11
C ARG A 81 8.67 3.99 -5.56
N GLU A 82 9.65 3.50 -6.30
CA GLU A 82 10.52 2.41 -5.83
C GLU A 82 11.11 2.76 -4.46
N LEU A 83 11.07 1.78 -3.56
CA LEU A 83 11.54 1.89 -2.19
C LEU A 83 12.61 0.81 -1.99
N SER A 84 13.84 1.22 -1.72
CA SER A 84 14.90 0.26 -1.43
C SER A 84 14.66 -0.46 -0.10
N GLU A 85 14.95 -1.76 -0.03
CA GLU A 85 14.96 -2.52 1.23
C GLU A 85 16.00 -2.01 2.24
N ASP A 86 17.03 -1.26 1.79
CA ASP A 86 17.99 -0.58 2.68
C ASP A 86 17.38 0.66 3.35
N VAL A 87 16.27 1.18 2.81
CA VAL A 87 15.55 2.33 3.38
C VAL A 87 14.44 1.85 4.28
N ILE A 88 13.53 1.01 3.78
CA ILE A 88 12.50 0.34 4.58
C ILE A 88 12.37 -1.09 4.07
N PRO A 89 12.81 -2.11 4.83
CA PRO A 89 12.70 -3.50 4.42
C PRO A 89 11.25 -3.95 4.28
N ALA A 90 10.98 -4.85 3.34
CA ALA A 90 9.71 -5.56 3.28
C ALA A 90 9.58 -6.55 4.46
N PRO A 91 8.36 -6.91 4.91
CA PRO A 91 8.17 -7.97 5.93
C PRO A 91 8.78 -9.34 5.60
N GLN A 92 8.91 -9.68 4.31
CA GLN A 92 9.46 -10.95 3.84
C GLN A 92 10.41 -10.71 2.65
N LYS A 93 11.08 -11.76 2.17
CA LYS A 93 11.95 -11.68 1.01
C LYS A 93 11.12 -11.40 -0.25
N LEU A 94 11.50 -10.39 -1.01
CA LEU A 94 10.84 -10.02 -2.25
C LEU A 94 11.24 -10.96 -3.40
N SER A 95 10.26 -11.47 -4.15
CA SER A 95 10.46 -12.17 -5.42
C SER A 95 10.67 -11.22 -6.61
N MET A 96 10.15 -9.99 -6.52
CA MET A 96 10.31 -8.90 -7.48
C MET A 96 10.77 -7.62 -6.76
N PRO A 97 12.08 -7.44 -6.49
CA PRO A 97 12.57 -6.31 -5.69
C PRO A 97 12.07 -4.92 -6.13
N PHE A 98 12.00 -4.68 -7.45
CA PHE A 98 11.51 -3.43 -8.03
C PHE A 98 10.02 -3.15 -7.76
N GLY A 99 9.26 -4.16 -7.35
CA GLY A 99 7.85 -4.05 -7.02
C GLY A 99 7.57 -3.51 -5.62
N TRP A 100 8.60 -3.34 -4.77
CA TRP A 100 8.44 -2.73 -3.45
C TRP A 100 8.45 -1.21 -3.56
N LEU A 101 7.30 -0.61 -3.27
CA LEU A 101 7.08 0.82 -3.51
C LEU A 101 6.63 1.53 -2.25
N GLY A 102 7.05 2.78 -2.11
CA GLY A 102 6.74 3.64 -0.97
C GLY A 102 6.18 5.00 -1.39
N LEU A 103 5.38 5.58 -0.51
CA LEU A 103 4.83 6.92 -0.62
C LEU A 103 4.80 7.59 0.76
N SER A 104 5.52 8.72 0.89
CA SER A 104 5.38 9.60 2.05
C SER A 104 4.03 10.32 2.02
N LEU A 105 3.29 10.25 3.12
CA LEU A 105 1.96 10.85 3.26
C LEU A 105 1.97 12.18 4.03
N ASN A 106 3.05 12.45 4.76
CA ASN A 106 3.20 13.64 5.60
C ASN A 106 4.12 14.72 4.98
N GLY A 107 4.59 14.51 3.74
CA GLY A 107 5.46 15.44 3.01
C GLY A 107 6.92 15.45 3.46
N LYS A 108 7.28 14.69 4.49
CA LYS A 108 8.67 14.55 4.94
C LYS A 108 9.42 13.54 4.05
N PRO A 109 10.75 13.63 3.95
CA PRO A 109 11.55 12.61 3.28
C PRO A 109 11.31 11.21 3.87
N MET A 110 11.48 10.17 3.05
CA MET A 110 11.37 8.79 3.51
C MET A 110 12.46 8.52 4.57
N PRO A 111 12.10 8.10 5.79
CA PRO A 111 13.10 7.78 6.80
C PRO A 111 13.76 6.44 6.50
N THR A 112 15.03 6.32 6.89
CA THR A 112 15.73 5.04 6.92
C THR A 112 15.37 4.28 8.19
N ILE A 113 14.82 3.09 8.02
CA ILE A 113 14.39 2.17 9.06
C ILE A 113 15.08 0.82 8.82
N ASN A 114 16.24 0.62 9.43
CA ASN A 114 17.03 -0.61 9.31
C ASN A 114 16.47 -1.75 10.18
N GLU A 115 15.16 -1.93 10.16
CA GLU A 115 14.47 -2.99 10.89
C GLU A 115 13.36 -3.56 10.01
N ARG A 116 13.29 -4.90 9.95
CA ARG A 116 12.23 -5.59 9.23
C ARG A 116 10.89 -5.45 10.00
N PRO A 117 9.83 -4.95 9.36
CA PRO A 117 8.54 -4.81 10.02
C PRO A 117 7.86 -6.17 10.21
N VAL A 118 6.97 -6.23 11.20
CA VAL A 118 5.97 -7.28 11.32
C VAL A 118 4.74 -6.87 10.54
N CYS A 119 4.17 -7.79 9.73
CA CYS A 119 2.89 -7.59 9.05
C CYS A 119 1.77 -8.39 9.73
N VAL A 120 0.53 -8.20 9.29
CA VAL A 120 -0.60 -9.01 9.75
C VAL A 120 -0.42 -10.48 9.34
N LYS A 121 -0.97 -11.41 10.14
CA LYS A 121 -0.86 -12.87 9.88
C LYS A 121 -1.22 -13.26 8.45
N ALA A 122 -2.24 -12.63 7.86
CA ALA A 122 -2.68 -12.92 6.49
C ALA A 122 -1.61 -12.63 5.41
N PHE A 123 -0.68 -11.71 5.67
CA PHE A 123 0.45 -11.43 4.78
C PHE A 123 1.75 -12.04 5.28
N ASN A 124 1.74 -12.81 6.37
CA ASN A 124 2.95 -13.46 6.90
C ASN A 124 3.16 -14.85 6.25
N ASP A 125 3.04 -14.91 4.93
CA ASP A 125 3.28 -16.08 4.10
C ASP A 125 4.17 -15.66 2.92
N PRO A 126 5.38 -16.25 2.76
CA PRO A 126 6.30 -15.90 1.68
C PRO A 126 5.71 -16.02 0.26
N VAL A 127 4.62 -16.76 0.06
CA VAL A 127 3.99 -16.90 -1.28
C VAL A 127 3.47 -15.57 -1.85
N TYR A 128 3.22 -14.57 -1.01
CA TYR A 128 2.72 -13.25 -1.41
C TYR A 128 3.82 -12.22 -1.71
N TRP A 129 5.09 -12.57 -1.48
CA TRP A 129 6.21 -11.63 -1.49
C TRP A 129 7.21 -11.91 -2.60
#